data_AF-Q1ZK23-F1
#
_entry.id   AF-Q1ZK23-F1
#
_cell.length_a   1.000
_cell.length_b   1.000
_cell.length_c   1.000
_cell.angle_alpha   90.00
_cell.angle_beta   90.00
_cell.angle_gamma   90.00
#
_symmetry.space_group_name_H-M   'P 1'
#
loop_
_entity.id
_entity.type
_entity.pdbx_description
1 polymer ?
#
loop_
_entity_poly.entity_id
_entity_poly.type
_entity_poly.pdbx_seq_one_letter_code
_entity_poly.pdbx_strand_id
1 'polypeptide(L)'
;MNFKISFITASLFAALSLSGCNGGSSSTSTSPVDKKPSPDKETPDTSKPDTGTITIQAIDGYLANAEICIDRNNNSSCDTDEKLTIKTDKNGKAVISKKDAKFNIIVSAKASFTSDSDKSGKLGNDFQYIASASDNVENKTISVTPFTTMAHAKNTTLEALASELNLPINSIAGDYVAKKESDENAQKVHAIARSITTTLPTTISAIDADKLVKTTADISKILDEKINNKEDLNNINIEFDEKGQAVSKAIYTTASYFAVNEEMWTVSLNKAYATQEGIVKAFVYTPDLLLMSRYDGKQSTVPFTINGDAIVSDGEADTFIYMTQDVSLAVPQNDGDLILWSKKDLRQKEAVYAETFANKTFFYISDDSTSNNPDPVMAKMHFSKDKVTIEEAGESMELGWAIQGENLFIDFPDGDNDMNFKIIAKDRNLLITEDSTVKNMFGMFASNEAFARDLITKWKTSSK
;
A
#
# COMPACT_ATOMS: atom_id res chain seq x y z
N MET A 1 28.54 16.19 -14.69
CA MET A 1 27.15 16.33 -15.19
C MET A 1 26.32 16.37 -13.91
N ASN A 2 25.72 17.50 -13.57
CA ASN A 2 25.29 17.76 -12.20
C ASN A 2 23.88 17.22 -11.98
N PHE A 3 23.78 15.91 -11.71
CA PHE A 3 22.62 15.39 -10.99
C PHE A 3 22.41 16.22 -9.73
N LYS A 4 21.16 16.39 -9.30
CA LYS A 4 20.87 17.03 -8.01
C LYS A 4 21.33 16.21 -6.81
N ILE A 5 22.08 15.12 -7.03
CA ILE A 5 22.92 14.46 -6.03
C ILE A 5 24.19 15.31 -5.78
N SER A 6 24.01 16.60 -5.44
CA SER A 6 25.09 17.46 -4.99
C SER A 6 25.04 17.55 -3.47
N PHE A 7 25.72 16.61 -2.81
CA PHE A 7 26.22 16.88 -1.48
C PHE A 7 27.15 18.09 -1.54
N ILE A 8 26.70 19.19 -0.91
CA ILE A 8 27.43 20.44 -0.69
C ILE A 8 27.59 21.28 -1.97
N THR A 9 26.83 22.39 -2.06
CA THR A 9 27.43 23.72 -2.19
C THR A 9 26.44 24.85 -1.94
N ALA A 10 26.93 25.85 -1.21
CA ALA A 10 26.21 27.03 -0.77
C ALA A 10 25.87 28.01 -1.91
N SER A 11 24.77 28.74 -1.74
CA SER A 11 24.72 30.22 -1.73
C SER A 11 23.58 30.85 -2.57
N LEU A 12 22.97 31.85 -1.93
CA LEU A 12 22.57 33.16 -2.47
C LEU A 12 21.16 33.35 -3.12
N PHE A 13 20.31 34.00 -2.31
CA PHE A 13 19.44 35.16 -2.62
C PHE A 13 18.62 35.18 -3.93
N ALA A 14 17.29 35.28 -3.78
CA ALA A 14 16.56 36.52 -4.06
C ALA A 14 15.09 36.41 -3.63
N ALA A 15 14.67 37.29 -2.71
CA ALA A 15 13.28 37.50 -2.35
C ALA A 15 12.57 38.29 -3.46
N LEU A 16 11.41 37.81 -3.90
CA LEU A 16 10.45 38.60 -4.66
C LEU A 16 9.14 38.67 -3.86
N SER A 17 8.83 39.88 -3.42
CA SER A 17 7.55 40.26 -2.84
C SER A 17 6.44 40.21 -3.90
N LEU A 18 5.32 39.53 -3.61
CA LEU A 18 4.04 39.80 -4.25
C LEU A 18 3.19 40.72 -3.38
N SER A 19 2.49 41.64 -4.03
CA SER A 19 1.51 42.55 -3.46
C SER A 19 0.19 42.45 -4.25
N GLY A 20 -0.92 42.64 -3.54
CA GLY A 20 -2.25 43.01 -4.08
C GLY A 20 -3.10 41.82 -4.56
N CYS A 21 -4.18 41.36 -3.89
CA CYS A 21 -5.43 41.99 -3.41
C CYS A 21 -6.59 41.90 -4.44
N ASN A 22 -7.80 41.69 -3.88
CA ASN A 22 -9.14 42.05 -4.41
C ASN A 22 -9.88 40.95 -5.21
N GLY A 23 -11.16 40.63 -5.00
CA GLY A 23 -12.27 41.10 -4.16
C GLY A 23 -13.39 40.04 -4.22
N GLY A 24 -14.28 39.88 -3.21
CA GLY A 24 -15.61 40.53 -3.13
C GLY A 24 -16.56 40.07 -4.26
N SER A 25 -17.79 39.57 -4.09
CA SER A 25 -18.78 39.82 -3.05
C SER A 25 -20.04 38.92 -3.23
N SER A 26 -20.65 38.50 -2.11
CA SER A 26 -22.11 38.47 -1.78
C SER A 26 -23.17 37.95 -2.80
N SER A 27 -23.90 36.86 -2.46
CA SER A 27 -25.28 36.85 -1.87
C SER A 27 -26.41 36.83 -2.94
N THR A 28 -27.60 36.23 -2.87
CA THR A 28 -28.47 35.70 -1.79
C THR A 28 -29.59 34.87 -2.45
N SER A 29 -30.08 33.86 -1.73
CA SER A 29 -31.44 33.27 -1.65
C SER A 29 -32.49 33.47 -2.75
N THR A 30 -33.20 32.40 -3.13
CA THR A 30 -34.61 32.13 -2.74
C THR A 30 -35.15 30.86 -3.43
N SER A 31 -35.64 29.92 -2.63
CA SER A 31 -36.79 29.04 -2.93
C SER A 31 -37.96 29.54 -2.06
N PRO A 32 -39.19 28.98 -2.06
CA PRO A 32 -39.80 27.93 -2.90
C PRO A 32 -41.23 28.30 -3.37
N VAL A 33 -41.90 27.53 -4.24
CA VAL A 33 -43.38 27.35 -4.17
C VAL A 33 -43.81 25.97 -4.69
N ASP A 34 -44.50 25.26 -3.82
CA ASP A 34 -45.25 24.02 -4.02
C ASP A 34 -46.47 24.15 -4.97
N LYS A 35 -46.76 23.10 -5.74
CA LYS A 35 -48.14 22.73 -6.12
C LYS A 35 -48.34 21.20 -6.11
N LYS A 36 -49.32 20.77 -5.30
CA LYS A 36 -49.90 19.42 -5.20
C LYS A 36 -50.77 19.06 -6.43
N PRO A 37 -51.13 17.76 -6.59
CA PRO A 37 -51.38 17.11 -7.88
C PRO A 37 -52.86 17.00 -8.25
N SER A 38 -53.11 16.56 -9.49
CA SER A 38 -54.38 15.95 -9.90
C SER A 38 -54.15 14.58 -10.55
N PRO A 39 -55.10 13.65 -10.45
CA PRO A 39 -54.91 12.24 -10.77
C PRO A 39 -55.44 11.93 -12.17
N ASP A 40 -54.65 11.24 -12.99
CA ASP A 40 -55.19 10.57 -14.16
C ASP A 40 -54.69 9.13 -14.26
N LYS A 41 -55.61 8.36 -14.82
CA LYS A 41 -55.80 6.91 -14.74
C LYS A 41 -55.19 6.29 -15.99
N GLU A 42 -54.11 5.52 -15.84
CA GLU A 42 -53.55 4.74 -16.94
C GLU A 42 -53.60 3.23 -16.70
N THR A 43 -54.08 2.59 -17.75
CA THR A 43 -54.16 1.17 -18.10
C THR A 43 -52.81 0.42 -17.94
N PRO A 44 -52.82 -0.92 -17.82
CA PRO A 44 -51.63 -1.69 -17.50
C PRO A 44 -50.71 -1.79 -18.72
N ASP A 45 -49.56 -1.12 -18.64
CA ASP A 45 -48.51 -1.24 -19.65
C ASP A 45 -47.59 -2.43 -19.34
N THR A 46 -47.32 -3.19 -20.39
CA THR A 46 -46.55 -4.42 -20.41
C THR A 46 -45.10 -4.06 -20.71
N SER A 47 -44.17 -4.70 -20.00
CA SER A 47 -42.70 -4.66 -20.21
C SER A 47 -41.98 -3.37 -19.81
N LYS A 48 -41.95 -3.08 -18.50
CA LYS A 48 -40.84 -2.31 -17.92
C LYS A 48 -39.54 -3.09 -18.15
N PRO A 49 -38.50 -2.55 -18.82
CA PRO A 49 -37.20 -3.21 -18.88
C PRO A 49 -36.70 -3.38 -17.44
N ASP A 50 -36.24 -4.58 -17.09
CA ASP A 50 -35.66 -4.89 -15.78
C ASP A 50 -34.42 -4.01 -15.57
N THR A 51 -34.62 -2.84 -14.94
CA THR A 51 -33.57 -1.91 -14.52
C THR A 51 -32.86 -2.42 -13.26
N GLY A 52 -32.85 -3.73 -13.04
CA GLY A 52 -32.28 -4.31 -11.85
C GLY A 52 -30.78 -4.03 -11.75
N THR A 53 -30.34 -3.92 -10.51
CA THR A 53 -28.94 -3.70 -10.14
C THR A 53 -28.36 -4.97 -9.52
N ILE A 54 -27.06 -5.14 -9.65
CA ILE A 54 -26.27 -6.21 -9.02
C ILE A 54 -25.22 -5.55 -8.14
N THR A 55 -24.97 -6.12 -6.96
CA THR A 55 -23.85 -5.67 -6.12
C THR A 55 -22.61 -6.44 -6.54
N ILE A 56 -21.48 -5.77 -6.70
CA ILE A 56 -20.17 -6.41 -6.71
C ILE A 56 -19.53 -6.21 -5.34
N GLN A 57 -18.66 -7.13 -4.92
CA GLN A 57 -17.89 -7.00 -3.69
C GLN A 57 -16.46 -7.48 -3.92
N ALA A 58 -15.49 -6.57 -3.77
CA ALA A 58 -14.07 -6.86 -3.92
C ALA A 58 -13.47 -7.30 -2.57
N ILE A 59 -12.90 -8.51 -2.53
CA ILE A 59 -12.52 -9.16 -1.26
C ILE A 59 -11.12 -9.80 -1.35
N ASP A 60 -10.22 -9.36 -0.48
CA ASP A 60 -9.09 -10.06 0.13
C ASP A 60 -9.07 -9.81 1.66
N GLY A 61 -9.09 -8.56 2.10
CA GLY A 61 -10.05 -7.92 3.00
C GLY A 61 -11.00 -7.03 2.17
N TYR A 62 -11.79 -6.16 2.78
CA TYR A 62 -12.63 -5.26 2.00
C TYR A 62 -11.80 -4.17 1.33
N LEU A 63 -11.80 -4.17 -0.01
CA LEU A 63 -11.06 -3.19 -0.81
C LEU A 63 -11.89 -1.94 -1.07
N ALA A 64 -11.59 -0.86 -0.38
CA ALA A 64 -12.27 0.42 -0.52
C ALA A 64 -11.59 1.32 -1.56
N ASN A 65 -12.38 2.08 -2.31
CA ASN A 65 -11.91 3.02 -3.34
C ASN A 65 -11.16 2.34 -4.51
N ALA A 66 -11.48 1.08 -4.80
CA ALA A 66 -10.98 0.36 -5.97
C ALA A 66 -11.77 0.74 -7.24
N GLU A 67 -11.08 0.77 -8.38
CA GLU A 67 -11.69 1.05 -9.68
C GLU A 67 -12.38 -0.20 -10.24
N ILE A 68 -13.45 -0.01 -11.01
CA ILE A 68 -14.26 -1.10 -11.56
C ILE A 68 -14.31 -0.95 -13.07
N CYS A 69 -14.07 -2.04 -13.78
CA CYS A 69 -14.12 -2.09 -15.24
C CYS A 69 -14.98 -3.26 -15.68
N ILE A 70 -15.80 -3.04 -16.70
CA ILE A 70 -16.63 -4.07 -17.31
C ILE A 70 -15.92 -4.48 -18.59
N ASP A 71 -15.26 -5.64 -18.58
CA ASP A 71 -14.46 -6.16 -19.69
C ASP A 71 -15.41 -6.69 -20.78
N ARG A 72 -15.85 -5.77 -21.64
CA ARG A 72 -16.87 -6.00 -22.68
C ARG A 72 -16.26 -6.64 -23.92
N ASN A 73 -14.97 -6.45 -24.13
CA ASN A 73 -14.23 -7.02 -25.25
C ASN A 73 -13.56 -8.37 -24.91
N ASN A 74 -13.63 -8.80 -23.65
CA ASN A 74 -13.07 -10.06 -23.13
C ASN A 74 -11.56 -10.19 -23.36
N ASN A 75 -10.82 -9.09 -23.19
CA ASN A 75 -9.36 -9.05 -23.30
C ASN A 75 -8.65 -9.14 -21.95
N SER A 76 -9.39 -9.22 -20.84
CA SER A 76 -8.84 -9.26 -19.47
C SER A 76 -7.98 -8.05 -19.12
N SER A 77 -8.24 -6.91 -19.74
CA SER A 77 -7.64 -5.61 -19.46
C SER A 77 -8.74 -4.66 -18.99
N CYS A 78 -8.36 -3.67 -18.19
CA CYS A 78 -9.25 -2.57 -17.86
C CYS A 78 -9.01 -1.43 -18.84
N ASP A 79 -9.75 -1.42 -19.94
CA ASP A 79 -9.64 -0.38 -20.95
C ASP A 79 -10.34 0.92 -20.52
N THR A 80 -9.95 2.05 -21.12
CA THR A 80 -10.39 3.38 -20.64
C THR A 80 -11.90 3.59 -20.78
N ASP A 81 -12.52 3.05 -21.82
CA ASP A 81 -13.96 3.10 -22.09
C ASP A 81 -14.77 2.05 -21.31
N GLU A 82 -14.10 1.13 -20.61
CA GLU A 82 -14.71 0.11 -19.77
C GLU A 82 -14.80 0.51 -18.29
N LYS A 83 -14.04 1.53 -17.90
CA LYS A 83 -14.02 2.07 -16.54
C LYS A 83 -15.35 2.69 -16.14
N LEU A 84 -15.86 2.28 -14.99
CA LEU A 84 -17.00 2.92 -14.35
C LEU A 84 -16.54 4.11 -13.49
N THR A 85 -17.41 5.10 -13.35
CA THR A 85 -17.16 6.26 -12.47
C THR A 85 -17.32 5.92 -10.99
N ILE A 86 -18.07 4.86 -10.67
CA ILE A 86 -18.25 4.36 -9.32
C ILE A 86 -17.01 3.59 -8.86
N LYS A 87 -16.70 3.70 -7.57
CA LYS A 87 -15.66 2.93 -6.90
C LYS A 87 -16.26 2.12 -5.77
N THR A 88 -15.53 1.12 -5.29
CA THR A 88 -15.97 0.34 -4.13
C THR A 88 -16.02 1.19 -2.86
N ASP A 89 -17.02 0.92 -2.02
CA ASP A 89 -17.17 1.54 -0.70
C ASP A 89 -16.26 0.89 0.37
N LYS A 90 -16.40 1.32 1.64
CA LYS A 90 -15.61 0.78 2.76
C LYS A 90 -15.79 -0.72 3.04
N ASN A 91 -16.84 -1.35 2.49
CA ASN A 91 -17.12 -2.77 2.59
C ASN A 91 -16.75 -3.52 1.29
N GLY A 92 -15.99 -2.87 0.41
CA GLY A 92 -15.62 -3.42 -0.89
C GLY A 92 -16.75 -3.43 -1.91
N LYS A 93 -17.89 -2.78 -1.65
CA LYS A 93 -19.10 -2.92 -2.46
C LYS A 93 -19.28 -1.81 -3.47
N ALA A 94 -19.83 -2.15 -4.63
CA ALA A 94 -20.35 -1.19 -5.59
C ALA A 94 -21.58 -1.77 -6.30
N VAL A 95 -22.42 -0.90 -6.85
CA VAL A 95 -23.67 -1.31 -7.50
C VAL A 95 -23.57 -1.07 -9.00
N ILE A 96 -23.68 -2.14 -9.79
CA ILE A 96 -23.64 -2.09 -11.26
C ILE A 96 -25.00 -2.48 -11.86
N SER A 97 -25.17 -2.27 -13.16
CA SER A 97 -26.37 -2.71 -13.85
C SER A 97 -26.37 -4.24 -14.07
N LYS A 98 -27.56 -4.86 -14.08
CA LYS A 98 -27.70 -6.27 -14.51
C LYS A 98 -27.19 -6.53 -15.94
N LYS A 99 -27.13 -5.50 -16.79
CA LYS A 99 -26.59 -5.64 -18.16
C LYS A 99 -25.07 -5.81 -18.12
N ASP A 100 -24.40 -5.03 -17.27
CA ASP A 100 -22.94 -5.10 -17.11
C ASP A 100 -22.50 -6.39 -16.42
N ALA A 101 -23.32 -6.93 -15.50
CA ALA A 101 -23.04 -8.20 -14.81
C ALA A 101 -22.91 -9.43 -15.75
N LYS A 102 -23.26 -9.29 -17.03
CA LYS A 102 -23.12 -10.34 -18.05
C LYS A 102 -21.72 -10.44 -18.65
N PHE A 103 -20.82 -9.53 -18.31
CA PHE A 103 -19.44 -9.50 -18.76
C PHE A 103 -18.50 -9.84 -17.61
N ASN A 104 -17.22 -10.04 -17.92
CA ASN A 104 -16.22 -10.15 -16.87
C ASN A 104 -16.10 -8.82 -16.14
N ILE A 105 -15.86 -8.89 -14.83
CA ILE A 105 -15.75 -7.70 -13.99
C ILE A 105 -14.33 -7.65 -13.45
N ILE A 106 -13.63 -6.56 -13.75
CA ILE A 106 -12.28 -6.30 -13.25
C ILE A 106 -12.37 -5.28 -12.13
N VAL A 107 -11.73 -5.57 -11.00
CA VAL A 107 -11.49 -4.62 -9.92
C VAL A 107 -10.01 -4.31 -9.88
N SER A 108 -9.65 -3.03 -10.02
CA SER A 108 -8.27 -2.56 -9.93
C SER A 108 -8.04 -1.86 -8.59
N ALA A 109 -7.20 -2.46 -7.76
CA ALA A 109 -6.66 -1.82 -6.57
C ALA A 109 -5.43 -1.00 -6.96
N LYS A 110 -5.41 0.27 -6.56
CA LYS A 110 -4.36 1.22 -6.93
C LYS A 110 -3.57 1.65 -5.70
N ALA A 111 -2.25 1.60 -5.81
CA ALA A 111 -1.33 2.10 -4.79
C ALA A 111 -1.71 3.53 -4.40
N SER A 112 -1.59 3.88 -3.12
CA SER A 112 -1.95 5.19 -2.54
C SER A 112 -3.43 5.57 -2.55
N PHE A 113 -4.30 4.92 -3.32
CA PHE A 113 -5.72 5.27 -3.43
C PHE A 113 -6.63 4.26 -2.71
N THR A 114 -6.39 2.98 -2.95
CA THR A 114 -7.18 1.88 -2.40
C THR A 114 -6.73 1.56 -0.97
N SER A 115 -7.69 1.29 -0.10
CA SER A 115 -7.47 0.79 1.26
C SER A 115 -7.99 -0.65 1.35
N ASP A 116 -7.32 -1.46 2.16
CA ASP A 116 -7.69 -2.84 2.49
C ASP A 116 -8.04 -2.88 3.97
N SER A 117 -9.21 -3.41 4.34
CA SER A 117 -9.69 -3.43 5.72
C SER A 117 -8.82 -4.23 6.69
N ASP A 118 -7.91 -5.07 6.20
CA ASP A 118 -6.97 -5.81 7.05
C ASP A 118 -5.76 -4.96 7.49
N LYS A 119 -5.58 -3.74 6.95
CA LYS A 119 -4.39 -2.90 7.16
C LYS A 119 -4.75 -1.44 7.39
N SER A 120 -3.94 -0.74 8.17
CA SER A 120 -4.01 0.73 8.26
C SER A 120 -3.35 1.39 7.04
N GLY A 121 -3.82 2.59 6.68
CA GLY A 121 -3.27 3.37 5.59
C GLY A 121 -3.70 2.92 4.19
N LYS A 122 -2.82 3.13 3.21
CA LYS A 122 -3.07 2.87 1.79
C LYS A 122 -2.18 1.75 1.27
N LEU A 123 -2.65 1.08 0.21
CA LEU A 123 -1.86 0.05 -0.45
C LEU A 123 -0.56 0.63 -1.04
N GLY A 124 0.54 -0.09 -0.94
CA GLY A 124 1.84 0.29 -1.52
C GLY A 124 2.03 -0.19 -2.97
N ASN A 125 1.12 -1.01 -3.51
CA ASN A 125 1.23 -1.59 -4.84
C ASN A 125 -0.12 -1.69 -5.54
N ASP A 126 -0.06 -1.77 -6.87
CA ASP A 126 -1.20 -2.06 -7.73
C ASP A 126 -1.42 -3.58 -7.83
N PHE A 127 -2.68 -3.97 -8.00
CA PHE A 127 -3.07 -5.31 -8.43
C PHE A 127 -4.49 -5.29 -9.01
N GLN A 128 -4.87 -6.37 -9.68
CA GLN A 128 -6.19 -6.52 -10.27
C GLN A 128 -6.81 -7.86 -9.91
N TYR A 129 -8.13 -7.84 -9.70
CA TYR A 129 -8.96 -9.03 -9.67
C TYR A 129 -9.90 -9.07 -10.86
N ILE A 130 -10.29 -10.28 -11.24
CA ILE A 130 -11.30 -10.53 -12.25
C ILE A 130 -12.28 -11.60 -11.76
N ALA A 131 -13.55 -11.42 -12.08
CA ALA A 131 -14.60 -12.44 -11.96
C ALA A 131 -15.18 -12.70 -13.35
N SER A 132 -15.24 -13.99 -13.72
CA SER A 132 -15.74 -14.42 -15.03
C SER A 132 -17.25 -14.21 -15.12
N ALA A 133 -17.75 -13.86 -16.30
CA ALA A 133 -19.18 -13.74 -16.56
C ALA A 133 -19.98 -15.00 -16.18
N SER A 134 -19.38 -16.19 -16.31
CA SER A 134 -19.98 -17.48 -15.94
C SER A 134 -20.29 -17.59 -14.45
N ASP A 135 -19.53 -16.91 -13.61
CA ASP A 135 -19.62 -16.99 -12.15
C ASP A 135 -20.66 -15.97 -11.60
N ASN A 136 -21.19 -15.11 -12.48
CA ASN A 136 -22.09 -14.02 -12.16
C ASN A 136 -23.58 -14.41 -12.25
N VAL A 137 -23.90 -15.63 -12.67
CA VAL A 137 -25.28 -16.05 -12.97
C VAL A 137 -26.08 -16.24 -11.67
N GLU A 138 -27.25 -15.60 -11.58
CA GLU A 138 -28.23 -15.68 -10.46
C GLU A 138 -27.83 -15.05 -9.11
N ASN A 139 -26.59 -14.57 -8.95
CA ASN A 139 -26.12 -14.01 -7.68
C ASN A 139 -26.60 -12.57 -7.44
N LYS A 140 -27.10 -12.28 -6.23
CA LYS A 140 -27.40 -10.90 -5.79
C LYS A 140 -26.12 -10.06 -5.59
N THR A 141 -25.02 -10.75 -5.27
CA THR A 141 -23.70 -10.17 -5.06
C THR A 141 -22.67 -10.99 -5.81
N ILE A 142 -21.87 -10.35 -6.66
CA ILE A 142 -20.73 -10.93 -7.34
C ILE A 142 -19.48 -10.67 -6.51
N SER A 143 -18.85 -11.72 -6.00
CA SER A 143 -17.57 -11.63 -5.31
C SER A 143 -16.44 -11.55 -6.34
N VAL A 144 -15.58 -10.54 -6.24
CA VAL A 144 -14.39 -10.38 -7.08
C VAL A 144 -13.17 -10.52 -6.18
N THR A 145 -12.47 -11.65 -6.28
CA THR A 145 -11.47 -12.09 -5.28
C THR A 145 -10.21 -12.65 -5.95
N PRO A 146 -9.13 -12.91 -5.18
CA PRO A 146 -8.00 -13.67 -5.70
C PRO A 146 -8.38 -15.07 -6.23
N PHE A 147 -9.43 -15.70 -5.69
CA PHE A 147 -9.88 -17.02 -6.14
C PHE A 147 -10.61 -16.95 -7.48
N THR A 148 -11.51 -15.98 -7.68
CA THR A 148 -12.16 -15.79 -8.99
C THR A 148 -11.13 -15.43 -10.06
N THR A 149 -10.12 -14.65 -9.67
CA THR A 149 -8.99 -14.27 -10.53
C THR A 149 -8.19 -15.50 -10.95
N MET A 150 -7.87 -16.38 -10.00
CA MET A 150 -7.15 -17.62 -10.27
C MET A 150 -7.99 -18.59 -11.13
N ALA A 151 -9.29 -18.69 -10.88
CA ALA A 151 -10.21 -19.51 -11.67
C ALA A 151 -10.26 -19.02 -13.13
N HIS A 152 -10.40 -17.70 -13.33
CA HIS A 152 -10.35 -17.07 -14.64
C HIS A 152 -9.00 -17.31 -15.34
N ALA A 153 -7.87 -17.05 -14.67
CA ALA A 153 -6.54 -17.23 -15.24
C ALA A 153 -6.25 -18.68 -15.63
N LYS A 154 -6.80 -19.65 -14.88
CA LYS A 154 -6.72 -21.08 -15.17
C LYS A 154 -7.76 -21.55 -16.20
N ASN A 155 -8.68 -20.69 -16.61
CA ASN A 155 -9.82 -21.03 -17.47
C ASN A 155 -10.61 -22.24 -16.91
N THR A 156 -10.94 -22.16 -15.62
CA THR A 156 -11.70 -23.19 -14.89
C THR A 156 -12.82 -22.56 -14.07
N THR A 157 -13.77 -23.38 -13.62
CA THR A 157 -14.83 -22.94 -12.70
C THR A 157 -14.31 -22.78 -11.28
N LEU A 158 -14.93 -21.91 -10.48
CA LEU A 158 -14.57 -21.75 -9.07
C LEU A 158 -14.74 -23.05 -8.27
N GLU A 159 -15.72 -23.89 -8.60
CA GLU A 159 -15.95 -25.21 -7.99
C GLU A 159 -14.80 -26.19 -8.24
N ALA A 160 -14.30 -26.25 -9.47
CA ALA A 160 -13.16 -27.07 -9.84
C ALA A 160 -11.88 -26.57 -9.16
N LEU A 161 -11.68 -25.25 -9.10
CA LEU A 161 -10.56 -24.66 -8.37
C LEU A 161 -10.63 -24.99 -6.86
N ALA A 162 -11.81 -24.87 -6.25
CA ALA A 162 -12.03 -25.23 -4.85
C ALA A 162 -11.62 -26.68 -4.56
N SER A 163 -12.02 -27.59 -5.46
CA SER A 163 -11.71 -29.02 -5.37
C SER A 163 -10.21 -29.28 -5.49
N GLU A 164 -9.53 -28.60 -6.42
CA GLU A 164 -8.09 -28.71 -6.61
C GLU A 164 -7.29 -28.19 -5.41
N LEU A 165 -7.71 -27.05 -4.84
CA LEU A 165 -7.09 -26.45 -3.66
C LEU A 165 -7.47 -27.14 -2.35
N ASN A 166 -8.41 -28.09 -2.39
CA ASN A 166 -9.01 -28.72 -1.21
C ASN A 166 -9.58 -27.67 -0.22
N LEU A 167 -10.30 -26.67 -0.75
CA LEU A 167 -10.96 -25.62 0.00
C LEU A 167 -12.49 -25.72 -0.14
N PRO A 168 -13.28 -25.40 0.90
CA PRO A 168 -14.73 -25.42 0.78
C PRO A 168 -15.24 -24.35 -0.18
N ILE A 169 -15.99 -24.76 -1.22
CA ILE A 169 -16.55 -23.84 -2.22
C ILE A 169 -17.37 -22.70 -1.58
N ASN A 170 -18.17 -23.03 -0.55
CA ASN A 170 -19.01 -22.04 0.15
C ASN A 170 -18.19 -20.96 0.89
N SER A 171 -16.93 -21.26 1.24
CA SER A 171 -16.02 -20.32 1.89
C SER A 171 -15.32 -19.43 0.86
N ILE A 172 -14.83 -19.98 -0.26
CA ILE A 172 -14.13 -19.17 -1.29
C ILE A 172 -15.08 -18.33 -2.16
N ALA A 173 -16.32 -18.80 -2.37
CA ALA A 173 -17.34 -18.05 -3.13
C ALA A 173 -18.07 -17.00 -2.27
N GLY A 174 -18.07 -17.19 -0.95
CA GLY A 174 -18.76 -16.34 0.00
C GLY A 174 -17.94 -15.14 0.48
N ASP A 175 -18.58 -14.31 1.31
CA ASP A 175 -17.92 -13.25 2.07
C ASP A 175 -17.19 -13.85 3.28
N TYR A 176 -15.95 -14.30 3.05
CA TYR A 176 -15.11 -14.90 4.09
C TYR A 176 -14.62 -13.87 5.12
N VAL A 177 -14.55 -12.58 4.78
CA VAL A 177 -14.22 -11.49 5.71
C VAL A 177 -15.30 -11.35 6.77
N ALA A 178 -16.59 -11.41 6.39
CA ALA A 178 -17.70 -11.33 7.32
C ALA A 178 -17.79 -12.52 8.29
N LYS A 179 -17.21 -13.67 7.92
CA LYS A 179 -17.34 -14.94 8.66
C LYS A 179 -16.09 -15.36 9.42
N LYS A 180 -14.93 -14.73 9.18
CA LYS A 180 -13.62 -15.14 9.71
C LYS A 180 -13.55 -15.27 11.24
N GLU A 181 -14.39 -14.53 11.97
CA GLU A 181 -14.47 -14.62 13.44
C GLU A 181 -15.27 -15.82 13.96
N SER A 182 -16.04 -16.50 13.10
CA SER A 182 -17.02 -17.52 13.50
C SER A 182 -16.93 -18.85 12.73
N ASP A 183 -16.09 -18.91 11.70
CA ASP A 183 -15.92 -20.07 10.82
C ASP A 183 -14.43 -20.23 10.50
N GLU A 184 -13.81 -21.32 10.99
CA GLU A 184 -12.39 -21.63 10.77
C GLU A 184 -12.04 -21.76 9.29
N ASN A 185 -12.97 -22.25 8.44
CA ASN A 185 -12.74 -22.33 7.00
C ASN A 185 -12.73 -20.93 6.38
N ALA A 186 -13.63 -20.04 6.83
CA ALA A 186 -13.62 -18.64 6.39
C ALA A 186 -12.35 -17.94 6.85
N GLN A 187 -11.87 -18.20 8.07
CA GLN A 187 -10.62 -17.65 8.59
C GLN A 187 -9.40 -18.11 7.77
N LYS A 188 -9.33 -19.40 7.43
CA LYS A 188 -8.28 -19.95 6.56
C LYS A 188 -8.35 -19.36 5.15
N VAL A 189 -9.54 -19.32 4.54
CA VAL A 189 -9.74 -18.76 3.20
C VAL A 189 -9.38 -17.27 3.16
N HIS A 190 -9.76 -16.50 4.18
CA HIS A 190 -9.36 -15.11 4.37
C HIS A 190 -7.84 -14.97 4.40
N ALA A 191 -7.17 -15.80 5.21
CA ALA A 191 -5.71 -15.81 5.31
C ALA A 191 -5.02 -16.16 3.99
N ILE A 192 -5.57 -17.12 3.24
CA ILE A 192 -5.07 -17.47 1.90
C ILE A 192 -5.26 -16.29 0.94
N ALA A 193 -6.44 -15.68 0.90
CA ALA A 193 -6.78 -14.60 -0.02
C ALA A 193 -5.81 -13.42 0.12
N ARG A 194 -5.61 -12.90 1.32
CA ARG A 194 -4.65 -11.80 1.55
C ARG A 194 -3.20 -12.20 1.24
N SER A 195 -2.81 -13.45 1.51
CA SER A 195 -1.45 -13.93 1.28
C SER A 195 -1.16 -14.06 -0.21
N ILE A 196 -2.07 -14.68 -0.98
CA ILE A 196 -1.89 -14.88 -2.42
C ILE A 196 -1.92 -13.55 -3.18
N THR A 197 -2.68 -12.56 -2.69
CA THR A 197 -2.70 -11.19 -3.22
C THR A 197 -1.30 -10.58 -3.27
N THR A 198 -0.44 -10.92 -2.31
CA THR A 198 0.95 -10.41 -2.29
C THR A 198 1.81 -10.91 -3.44
N THR A 199 1.36 -11.96 -4.13
CA THR A 199 2.08 -12.61 -5.22
C THR A 199 1.55 -12.25 -6.59
N LEU A 200 0.43 -11.51 -6.65
CA LEU A 200 -0.19 -11.13 -7.91
C LEU A 200 0.64 -10.06 -8.64
N PRO A 201 0.76 -10.18 -9.97
CA PRO A 201 1.28 -9.09 -10.79
C PRO A 201 0.28 -7.93 -10.84
N THR A 202 0.72 -6.81 -11.42
CA THR A 202 -0.10 -5.60 -11.56
C THR A 202 -1.25 -5.76 -12.56
N THR A 203 -1.13 -6.68 -13.53
CA THR A 203 -2.12 -6.91 -14.60
C THR A 203 -2.48 -8.38 -14.72
N ILE A 204 -3.75 -8.66 -15.02
CA ILE A 204 -4.27 -10.04 -15.16
C ILE A 204 -3.50 -10.85 -16.22
N SER A 205 -3.12 -10.25 -17.33
CA SER A 205 -2.39 -10.91 -18.43
C SER A 205 -0.99 -11.43 -18.05
N ALA A 206 -0.43 -10.96 -16.93
CA ALA A 206 0.88 -11.38 -16.44
C ALA A 206 0.78 -12.53 -15.41
N ILE A 207 -0.43 -13.00 -15.09
CA ILE A 207 -0.65 -14.07 -14.12
C ILE A 207 -0.20 -15.41 -14.71
N ASP A 208 0.72 -16.06 -14.02
CA ASP A 208 1.03 -17.48 -14.21
C ASP A 208 0.10 -18.31 -13.30
N ALA A 209 -0.94 -18.89 -13.89
CA ALA A 209 -1.99 -19.59 -13.15
C ALA A 209 -1.46 -20.82 -12.40
N ASP A 210 -0.56 -21.60 -13.01
CA ASP A 210 -0.01 -22.81 -12.40
C ASP A 210 0.89 -22.46 -11.21
N LYS A 211 1.71 -21.41 -11.36
CA LYS A 211 2.48 -20.87 -10.24
C LYS A 211 1.57 -20.39 -9.12
N LEU A 212 0.50 -19.66 -9.44
CA LEU A 212 -0.43 -19.12 -8.45
C LEU A 212 -1.16 -20.23 -7.67
N VAL A 213 -1.61 -21.28 -8.35
CA VAL A 213 -2.23 -22.46 -7.70
C VAL A 213 -1.23 -23.16 -6.78
N LYS A 214 0.00 -23.38 -7.24
CA LYS A 214 1.05 -23.98 -6.42
C LYS A 214 1.35 -23.15 -5.17
N THR A 215 1.55 -21.85 -5.35
CA THR A 215 1.77 -20.90 -4.25
C THR A 215 0.61 -20.93 -3.25
N THR A 216 -0.63 -21.04 -3.73
CA THR A 216 -1.83 -21.15 -2.89
C THR A 216 -1.84 -22.44 -2.06
N ALA A 217 -1.44 -23.57 -2.67
CA ALA A 217 -1.32 -24.84 -1.96
C ALA A 217 -0.21 -24.80 -0.89
N ASP A 218 0.93 -24.18 -1.18
CA ASP A 218 2.03 -23.99 -0.23
C ASP A 218 1.59 -23.12 0.97
N ILE A 219 0.90 -22.01 0.70
CA ILE A 219 0.30 -21.15 1.75
C ILE A 219 -0.70 -21.97 2.59
N SER A 220 -1.62 -22.70 1.95
CA SER A 220 -2.63 -23.49 2.64
C SER A 220 -2.00 -24.50 3.61
N LYS A 221 -0.92 -25.17 3.20
CA LYS A 221 -0.19 -26.12 4.05
C LYS A 221 0.42 -25.45 5.28
N ILE A 222 1.03 -24.28 5.12
CA ILE A 222 1.58 -23.50 6.25
C ILE A 222 0.46 -23.11 7.21
N LEU A 223 -0.68 -22.66 6.68
CA LEU A 223 -1.82 -22.28 7.52
C LEU A 223 -2.44 -23.48 8.25
N ASP A 224 -2.41 -24.69 7.68
CA ASP A 224 -2.82 -25.90 8.39
C ASP A 224 -1.93 -26.18 9.61
N GLU A 225 -0.62 -25.95 9.50
CA GLU A 225 0.30 -26.05 10.66
C GLU A 225 -0.04 -25.00 11.73
N LYS A 226 -0.39 -23.78 11.31
CA LYS A 226 -0.81 -22.68 12.21
C LYS A 226 -2.12 -22.98 12.94
N ILE A 227 -3.11 -23.54 12.25
CA ILE A 227 -4.37 -23.98 12.84
C ILE A 227 -4.11 -25.09 13.88
N ASN A 228 -3.26 -26.07 13.55
CA ASN A 228 -2.90 -27.15 14.49
C ASN A 228 -2.21 -26.61 15.76
N ASN A 229 -1.47 -25.51 15.63
CA ASN A 229 -0.86 -24.80 16.75
C ASN A 229 -1.80 -23.85 17.49
N LYS A 230 -3.07 -23.75 17.07
CA LYS A 230 -4.09 -22.84 17.62
C LYS A 230 -3.68 -21.35 17.51
N GLU A 231 -2.93 -21.02 16.47
CA GLU A 231 -2.59 -19.63 16.17
C GLU A 231 -3.81 -18.94 15.53
N ASP A 232 -4.08 -17.70 15.94
CA ASP A 232 -5.13 -16.89 15.34
C ASP A 232 -4.68 -16.43 13.96
N LEU A 233 -5.26 -17.04 12.92
CA LEU A 233 -4.90 -16.70 11.56
C LEU A 233 -5.20 -15.24 11.28
N ASN A 234 -6.19 -14.58 11.89
CA ASN A 234 -6.53 -13.18 11.57
C ASN A 234 -5.32 -12.22 11.65
N ASN A 235 -4.31 -12.53 12.45
CA ASN A 235 -3.13 -11.70 12.67
C ASN A 235 -1.91 -12.11 11.83
N ILE A 236 -2.04 -13.05 10.89
CA ILE A 236 -0.90 -13.65 10.17
C ILE A 236 -1.05 -13.50 8.65
N ASN A 237 -0.05 -12.95 7.98
CA ASN A 237 0.10 -13.00 6.53
C ASN A 237 1.22 -13.95 6.14
N ILE A 238 1.05 -14.70 5.04
CA ILE A 238 2.15 -15.46 4.44
C ILE A 238 2.71 -14.65 3.27
N GLU A 239 3.97 -14.27 3.37
CA GLU A 239 4.72 -13.57 2.33
C GLU A 239 5.84 -14.47 1.79
N PHE A 240 6.48 -14.06 0.71
CA PHE A 240 7.64 -14.76 0.16
C PHE A 240 8.86 -13.84 0.21
N ASP A 241 9.96 -14.35 0.73
CA ASP A 241 11.23 -13.63 0.78
C ASP A 241 11.85 -13.50 -0.63
N GLU A 242 12.99 -12.81 -0.74
CA GLU A 242 13.66 -12.59 -2.04
C GLU A 242 14.18 -13.88 -2.69
N LYS A 243 14.25 -14.97 -1.92
CA LYS A 243 14.63 -16.32 -2.41
C LYS A 243 13.40 -17.16 -2.77
N GLY A 244 12.19 -16.61 -2.61
CA GLY A 244 10.92 -17.30 -2.87
C GLY A 244 10.52 -18.27 -1.76
N GLN A 245 11.09 -18.15 -0.55
CA GLN A 245 10.68 -18.94 0.60
C GLN A 245 9.50 -18.28 1.31
N ALA A 246 8.51 -19.07 1.67
CA ALA A 246 7.36 -18.58 2.43
C ALA A 246 7.77 -18.21 3.86
N VAL A 247 7.32 -17.04 4.32
CA VAL A 247 7.55 -16.50 5.65
C VAL A 247 6.25 -16.02 6.26
N SER A 248 6.03 -16.36 7.54
CA SER A 248 4.88 -15.89 8.31
C SER A 248 5.20 -14.52 8.89
N LYS A 249 4.36 -13.52 8.61
CA LYS A 249 4.47 -12.16 9.16
C LYS A 249 3.21 -11.77 9.93
N ALA A 250 3.38 -10.94 10.95
CA ALA A 250 2.25 -10.42 11.69
C ALA A 250 1.59 -9.26 10.91
N ILE A 251 0.26 -9.17 11.02
CA ILE A 251 -0.54 -8.08 10.45
C ILE A 251 -0.81 -7.07 11.57
N TYR A 252 -0.67 -5.79 11.25
CA TYR A 252 -0.89 -4.71 12.20
C TYR A 252 -1.93 -3.71 11.71
N THR A 253 -2.76 -3.28 12.65
CA THR A 253 -3.52 -2.02 12.61
C THR A 253 -2.82 -1.03 13.53
N THR A 254 -3.10 0.27 13.45
CA THR A 254 -2.48 1.23 14.39
C THR A 254 -2.77 0.84 15.84
N ALA A 255 -3.98 0.36 16.12
CA ALA A 255 -4.37 -0.14 17.44
C ALA A 255 -3.50 -1.33 17.91
N SER A 256 -3.27 -2.33 17.06
CA SER A 256 -2.43 -3.48 17.45
C SER A 256 -0.93 -3.17 17.43
N TYR A 257 -0.49 -2.23 16.58
CA TYR A 257 0.92 -1.82 16.52
C TYR A 257 1.36 -1.11 17.80
N PHE A 258 0.44 -0.40 18.45
CA PHE A 258 0.66 0.30 19.72
C PHE A 258 -0.07 -0.38 20.90
N ALA A 259 -0.24 -1.71 20.84
CA ALA A 259 -0.76 -2.48 21.97
C ALA A 259 0.23 -2.50 23.15
N VAL A 260 -0.26 -2.73 24.37
CA VAL A 260 0.60 -2.78 25.57
C VAL A 260 1.68 -3.85 25.42
N ASN A 261 2.90 -3.51 25.86
CA ASN A 261 4.13 -4.30 25.74
C ASN A 261 4.71 -4.39 24.33
N GLU A 262 4.14 -3.69 23.35
CA GLU A 262 4.76 -3.55 22.05
C GLU A 262 6.00 -2.65 22.12
N GLU A 263 7.04 -3.07 21.40
CA GLU A 263 8.29 -2.32 21.23
C GLU A 263 8.47 -1.96 19.76
N MET A 264 9.03 -0.78 19.51
CA MET A 264 9.31 -0.29 18.17
C MET A 264 10.47 0.70 18.20
N TRP A 265 10.97 1.00 17.01
CA TRP A 265 12.03 1.95 16.75
C TRP A 265 11.53 2.99 15.77
N THR A 266 11.93 4.24 15.97
CA THR A 266 11.53 5.35 15.14
C THR A 266 12.71 6.24 14.77
N VAL A 267 12.67 6.79 13.55
CA VAL A 267 13.66 7.76 13.06
C VAL A 267 13.02 8.68 12.04
N SER A 268 13.38 9.96 12.10
CA SER A 268 13.05 10.93 11.06
C SER A 268 13.83 10.63 9.78
N LEU A 269 13.18 10.77 8.62
CA LEU A 269 13.85 10.71 7.31
C LEU A 269 14.38 12.07 6.86
N ASN A 270 14.05 13.15 7.58
CA ASN A 270 14.72 14.44 7.43
C ASN A 270 16.06 14.43 8.17
N LYS A 271 17.14 14.78 7.47
CA LYS A 271 18.50 14.71 8.03
C LYS A 271 18.71 15.60 9.26
N ALA A 272 18.09 16.78 9.30
CA ALA A 272 18.28 17.72 10.39
C ALA A 272 17.62 17.22 11.68
N TYR A 273 16.39 16.72 11.60
CA TYR A 273 15.71 16.04 12.71
C TYR A 273 16.45 14.77 13.12
N ALA A 274 16.78 13.90 12.17
CA ALA A 274 17.53 12.67 12.43
C ALA A 274 18.88 12.92 13.14
N THR A 275 19.53 14.05 12.86
CA THR A 275 20.78 14.43 13.54
C THR A 275 20.56 14.91 14.97
N GLN A 276 19.43 15.55 15.25
CA GLN A 276 19.09 16.06 16.58
C GLN A 276 18.54 14.95 17.50
N GLU A 277 17.74 14.05 16.93
CA GLU A 277 16.96 13.07 17.68
C GLU A 277 17.60 11.68 17.65
N GLY A 278 18.22 11.32 16.53
CA GLY A 278 18.73 9.99 16.27
C GLY A 278 17.61 8.95 16.14
N ILE A 279 18.01 7.69 16.16
CA ILE A 279 17.08 6.57 16.25
C ILE A 279 16.58 6.47 17.70
N VAL A 280 15.27 6.44 17.89
CA VAL A 280 14.60 6.38 19.19
C VAL A 280 13.90 5.04 19.35
N LYS A 281 14.04 4.42 20.52
CA LYS A 281 13.24 3.23 20.90
C LYS A 281 11.98 3.69 21.60
N ALA A 282 10.83 3.19 21.19
CA ALA A 282 9.54 3.43 21.82
C ALA A 282 8.96 2.11 22.37
N PHE A 283 8.48 2.14 23.60
CA PHE A 283 7.86 1.00 24.28
C PHE A 283 6.49 1.41 24.84
N VAL A 284 5.44 0.65 24.51
CA VAL A 284 4.09 0.91 25.02
C VAL A 284 3.99 0.38 26.45
N TYR A 285 4.16 1.27 27.43
CA TYR A 285 4.19 0.91 28.85
C TYR A 285 2.79 0.67 29.42
N THR A 286 1.85 1.53 29.04
CA THR A 286 0.40 1.41 29.33
C THR A 286 -0.37 1.71 28.05
N PRO A 287 -1.70 1.46 28.00
CA PRO A 287 -2.50 1.73 26.79
C PRO A 287 -2.45 3.18 26.27
N ASP A 288 -1.94 4.11 27.08
CA ASP A 288 -1.92 5.55 26.87
C ASP A 288 -0.55 6.21 27.10
N LEU A 289 0.51 5.44 27.39
CA LEU A 289 1.86 5.98 27.61
C LEU A 289 2.94 5.23 26.81
N LEU A 290 3.72 5.99 26.04
CA LEU A 290 4.96 5.54 25.42
C LEU A 290 6.14 5.89 26.30
N LEU A 291 7.02 4.92 26.55
CA LEU A 291 8.36 5.16 27.05
C LEU A 291 9.31 5.29 25.86
N MET A 292 9.80 6.49 25.61
CA MET A 292 10.76 6.78 24.55
C MET A 292 12.17 6.82 25.13
N SER A 293 13.10 6.09 24.52
CA SER A 293 14.51 6.02 24.93
C SER A 293 15.40 6.43 23.76
N ARG A 294 16.09 7.56 23.94
CA ARG A 294 17.10 8.05 22.98
C ARG A 294 18.42 7.32 23.17
N TYR A 295 19.28 7.37 22.15
CA TYR A 295 20.58 6.72 22.17
C TYR A 295 21.54 7.29 23.23
N ASP A 296 21.39 8.56 23.61
CA ASP A 296 22.16 9.19 24.69
C ASP A 296 21.75 8.71 26.10
N GLY A 297 20.84 7.74 26.19
CA GLY A 297 20.33 7.16 27.43
C GLY A 297 19.21 7.98 28.08
N LYS A 298 18.82 9.13 27.51
CA LYS A 298 17.67 9.88 28.01
C LYS A 298 16.38 9.14 27.73
N GLN A 299 15.50 9.12 28.72
CA GLN A 299 14.17 8.57 28.60
C GLN A 299 13.14 9.66 28.84
N SER A 300 12.03 9.58 28.11
CA SER A 300 10.85 10.41 28.30
C SER A 300 9.61 9.53 28.24
N THR A 301 8.61 9.88 29.04
CA THR A 301 7.28 9.26 28.96
C THR A 301 6.35 10.23 28.25
N VAL A 302 5.68 9.74 27.22
CA VAL A 302 4.87 10.53 26.29
C VAL A 302 3.44 9.98 26.29
N PRO A 303 2.43 10.77 26.69
CA PRO A 303 1.04 10.35 26.59
C PRO A 303 0.63 10.28 25.13
N PHE A 304 -0.18 9.26 24.80
CA PHE A 304 -0.69 9.10 23.45
C PHE A 304 -2.12 8.58 23.44
N THR A 305 -2.81 8.83 22.34
CA THR A 305 -4.07 8.17 21.99
C THR A 305 -4.03 7.71 20.54
N ILE A 306 -4.90 6.76 20.20
CA ILE A 306 -5.02 6.25 18.82
C ILE A 306 -6.34 6.75 18.26
N ASN A 307 -6.29 7.39 17.09
CA ASN A 307 -7.46 7.86 16.37
C ASN A 307 -7.40 7.39 14.91
N GLY A 308 -8.03 6.24 14.63
CA GLY A 308 -7.95 5.61 13.33
C GLY A 308 -6.51 5.25 12.98
N ASP A 309 -6.00 5.85 11.89
CA ASP A 309 -4.63 5.65 11.41
C ASP A 309 -3.63 6.64 12.03
N ALA A 310 -4.00 7.41 13.05
CA ALA A 310 -3.09 8.37 13.69
C ALA A 310 -2.77 8.01 15.14
N ILE A 311 -1.52 8.25 15.54
CA ILE A 311 -1.14 8.40 16.95
C ILE A 311 -1.16 9.88 17.28
N VAL A 312 -1.85 10.25 18.37
CA VAL A 312 -1.99 11.64 18.81
C VAL A 312 -1.26 11.80 20.13
N SER A 313 -0.29 12.70 20.18
CA SER A 313 0.48 13.04 21.36
C SER A 313 0.64 14.56 21.47
N ASP A 314 0.52 15.11 22.68
CA ASP A 314 0.63 16.55 22.95
C ASP A 314 -0.21 17.48 22.03
N GLY A 315 -1.30 16.94 21.47
CA GLY A 315 -2.20 17.67 20.57
C GLY A 315 -1.81 17.61 19.09
N GLU A 316 -0.70 16.96 18.76
CA GLU A 316 -0.21 16.72 17.41
C GLU A 316 -0.50 15.28 16.98
N ALA A 317 -0.82 15.09 15.70
CA ALA A 317 -1.21 13.80 15.15
C ALA A 317 -0.18 13.34 14.11
N ASP A 318 0.41 12.17 14.34
CA ASP A 318 1.24 11.46 13.37
C ASP A 318 0.34 10.48 12.64
N THR A 319 -0.01 10.81 11.40
CA THR A 319 -0.90 9.98 10.59
C THR A 319 -0.08 8.94 9.82
N PHE A 320 -0.34 7.65 10.06
CA PHE A 320 0.25 6.56 9.31
C PHE A 320 -0.33 6.51 7.89
N ILE A 321 0.54 6.78 6.92
CA ILE A 321 0.18 6.79 5.49
C ILE A 321 0.49 5.46 4.81
N TYR A 322 1.31 4.65 5.45
CA TYR A 322 1.68 3.30 5.07
C TYR A 322 2.08 2.52 6.31
N MET A 323 1.67 1.25 6.44
CA MET A 323 1.92 0.50 7.66
C MET A 323 2.12 -1.00 7.40
N THR A 324 3.28 -1.50 7.80
CA THR A 324 3.60 -2.93 7.90
C THR A 324 4.34 -3.21 9.22
N GLN A 325 4.59 -4.48 9.53
CA GLN A 325 5.38 -4.86 10.70
C GLN A 325 6.77 -4.19 10.71
N ASP A 326 7.44 -4.19 9.56
CA ASP A 326 8.85 -3.80 9.47
C ASP A 326 9.04 -2.35 8.99
N VAL A 327 8.10 -1.81 8.21
CA VAL A 327 8.18 -0.46 7.64
C VAL A 327 6.82 0.21 7.74
N SER A 328 6.71 1.16 8.66
CA SER A 328 5.53 2.02 8.82
C SER A 328 5.94 3.47 8.69
N LEU A 329 5.25 4.24 7.85
CA LEU A 329 5.56 5.65 7.60
C LEU A 329 4.43 6.52 8.15
N ALA A 330 4.81 7.43 9.05
CA ALA A 330 3.91 8.40 9.63
C ALA A 330 4.31 9.82 9.21
N VAL A 331 3.31 10.66 9.03
CA VAL A 331 3.48 12.06 8.68
C VAL A 331 2.91 12.90 9.83
N PRO A 332 3.75 13.63 10.58
CA PRO A 332 3.29 14.53 11.64
C PRO A 332 2.51 15.70 11.07
N GLN A 333 1.61 16.25 11.87
CA GLN A 333 0.81 17.41 11.48
C GLN A 333 1.64 18.70 11.63
N ASN A 334 1.92 19.39 10.51
CA ASN A 334 2.58 20.71 10.43
C ASN A 334 4.10 20.77 10.71
N ASP A 335 4.80 19.63 10.80
CA ASP A 335 6.25 19.62 11.13
C ASP A 335 7.17 19.39 9.93
N GLY A 336 6.64 19.06 8.76
CA GLY A 336 7.46 18.81 7.57
C GLY A 336 8.38 17.60 7.69
N ASP A 337 7.98 16.58 8.46
CA ASP A 337 8.75 15.36 8.57
C ASP A 337 8.06 14.17 7.89
N LEU A 338 8.83 13.10 7.71
CA LEU A 338 8.38 11.75 7.40
C LEU A 338 9.09 10.80 8.36
N ILE A 339 8.33 10.20 9.25
CA ILE A 339 8.85 9.40 10.36
C ILE A 339 8.70 7.92 10.00
N LEU A 340 9.81 7.20 10.02
CA LEU A 340 9.81 5.74 9.95
C LEU A 340 9.57 5.16 11.34
N TRP A 341 8.61 4.26 11.45
CA TRP A 341 8.39 3.36 12.57
C TRP A 341 8.65 1.92 12.14
N SER A 342 9.30 1.13 13.00
CA SER A 342 9.61 -0.27 12.72
C SER A 342 9.57 -1.13 13.98
N LYS A 343 9.09 -2.37 13.88
CA LYS A 343 9.28 -3.39 14.93
C LYS A 343 10.70 -3.93 14.98
N LYS A 344 11.52 -3.66 13.96
CA LYS A 344 12.94 -4.04 13.92
C LYS A 344 13.81 -2.96 14.55
N ASP A 345 14.93 -3.39 15.10
CA ASP A 345 15.98 -2.49 15.59
C ASP A 345 16.68 -1.80 14.41
N LEU A 346 16.29 -0.55 14.14
CA LEU A 346 16.81 0.27 13.03
C LEU A 346 18.32 0.56 13.10
N ARG A 347 18.97 0.24 14.22
CA ARG A 347 20.44 0.35 14.34
C ARG A 347 21.14 -0.79 13.62
N GLN A 348 20.45 -1.92 13.50
CA GLN A 348 20.94 -3.08 12.74
C GLN A 348 20.68 -2.87 11.26
N LYS A 349 21.51 -3.50 10.42
CA LYS A 349 21.26 -3.60 8.99
C LYS A 349 20.50 -4.88 8.68
N GLU A 350 19.74 -4.83 7.60
CA GLU A 350 19.17 -6.01 6.98
C GLU A 350 20.12 -6.58 5.93
N ALA A 351 20.07 -7.90 5.75
CA ALA A 351 20.78 -8.54 4.66
C ALA A 351 20.16 -8.13 3.32
N VAL A 352 21.02 -7.86 2.35
CA VAL A 352 20.65 -7.42 1.00
C VAL A 352 21.32 -8.33 -0.01
N TYR A 353 20.58 -8.71 -1.04
CA TYR A 353 21.05 -9.61 -2.08
C TYR A 353 20.91 -8.96 -3.45
N ALA A 354 21.67 -9.43 -4.44
CA ALA A 354 21.59 -8.89 -5.79
C ALA A 354 20.18 -9.06 -6.38
N GLU A 355 19.50 -10.16 -6.03
CA GLU A 355 18.12 -10.48 -6.40
C GLU A 355 17.09 -9.48 -5.87
N THR A 356 17.45 -8.70 -4.84
CA THR A 356 16.62 -7.59 -4.37
C THR A 356 16.47 -6.53 -5.46
N PHE A 357 17.54 -6.24 -6.23
CA PHE A 357 17.57 -5.16 -7.22
C PHE A 357 17.54 -5.64 -8.67
N ALA A 358 18.17 -6.75 -9.00
CA ALA A 358 18.38 -7.20 -10.37
C ALA A 358 17.08 -7.29 -11.19
N ASN A 359 17.07 -6.64 -12.35
CA ASN A 359 15.93 -6.56 -13.28
C ASN A 359 14.68 -5.90 -12.68
N LYS A 360 14.86 -4.98 -11.72
CA LYS A 360 13.76 -4.22 -11.11
C LYS A 360 13.95 -2.73 -11.27
N THR A 361 12.83 -2.02 -11.21
CA THR A 361 12.80 -0.56 -11.16
C THR A 361 12.36 -0.14 -9.77
N PHE A 362 13.09 0.82 -9.20
CA PHE A 362 12.72 1.49 -7.96
C PHE A 362 12.65 3.00 -8.17
N PHE A 363 11.93 3.66 -7.29
CA PHE A 363 11.85 5.10 -7.18
C PHE A 363 12.53 5.48 -5.86
N TYR A 364 13.78 5.91 -5.96
CA TYR A 364 14.55 6.33 -4.80
C TYR A 364 14.09 7.72 -4.36
N ILE A 365 13.76 7.86 -3.09
CA ILE A 365 13.30 9.09 -2.46
C ILE A 365 14.28 9.43 -1.33
N SER A 366 14.73 10.67 -1.28
CA SER A 366 15.57 11.20 -0.20
C SER A 366 15.20 12.65 0.06
N ASP A 367 15.63 13.18 1.20
CA ASP A 367 15.52 14.60 1.54
C ASP A 367 16.83 15.32 1.23
N ASP A 368 16.79 16.27 0.29
CA ASP A 368 17.95 17.10 -0.09
C ASP A 368 18.09 18.35 0.80
N SER A 369 17.22 18.49 1.82
CA SER A 369 17.29 19.62 2.73
C SER A 369 18.48 19.56 3.69
N THR A 370 18.95 20.74 4.09
CA THR A 370 19.93 20.90 5.19
C THR A 370 19.28 21.45 6.46
N SER A 371 17.95 21.43 6.54
CA SER A 371 17.16 22.05 7.60
C SER A 371 15.97 21.18 7.94
N ASN A 372 15.19 21.56 8.96
CA ASN A 372 13.96 20.88 9.31
C ASN A 372 12.84 21.07 8.27
N ASN A 373 13.01 21.98 7.29
CA ASN A 373 12.10 22.11 6.17
C ASN A 373 12.52 21.11 5.08
N PRO A 374 11.69 20.10 4.76
CA PRO A 374 12.09 19.02 3.87
C PRO A 374 12.09 19.50 2.41
N ASP A 375 13.01 18.96 1.62
CA ASP A 375 13.03 19.09 0.17
C ASP A 375 13.17 17.69 -0.46
N PRO A 376 12.10 16.87 -0.42
CA PRO A 376 12.18 15.52 -0.92
C PRO A 376 12.30 15.52 -2.45
N VAL A 377 13.28 14.75 -2.90
CA VAL A 377 13.63 14.50 -4.30
C VAL A 377 13.35 13.04 -4.67
N MET A 378 13.28 12.75 -5.96
CA MET A 378 13.01 11.40 -6.46
C MET A 378 13.83 11.12 -7.72
N ALA A 379 14.50 9.98 -7.73
CA ALA A 379 15.14 9.41 -8.91
C ALA A 379 14.50 8.06 -9.25
N LYS A 380 14.24 7.82 -10.53
CA LYS A 380 13.87 6.50 -11.02
C LYS A 380 15.15 5.72 -11.30
N MET A 381 15.29 4.56 -10.70
CA MET A 381 16.47 3.69 -10.81
C MET A 381 16.06 2.35 -11.40
N HIS A 382 16.50 2.07 -12.62
CA HIS A 382 16.28 0.79 -13.29
C HIS A 382 17.55 -0.06 -13.22
N PHE A 383 17.49 -1.15 -12.47
CA PHE A 383 18.61 -2.07 -12.30
C PHE A 383 18.52 -3.21 -13.32
N SER A 384 19.54 -3.38 -14.14
CA SER A 384 19.81 -4.60 -14.89
C SER A 384 20.66 -5.55 -14.04
N LYS A 385 21.33 -6.53 -14.66
CA LYS A 385 22.18 -7.49 -13.96
C LYS A 385 23.38 -6.83 -13.25
N ASP A 386 23.99 -5.83 -13.87
CA ASP A 386 25.24 -5.19 -13.43
C ASP A 386 25.27 -3.68 -13.66
N LYS A 387 24.23 -3.13 -14.29
CA LYS A 387 24.07 -1.68 -14.52
C LYS A 387 22.82 -1.15 -13.85
N VAL A 388 22.87 0.11 -13.45
CA VAL A 388 21.71 0.88 -12.99
C VAL A 388 21.58 2.12 -13.84
N THR A 389 20.40 2.32 -14.44
CA THR A 389 20.03 3.56 -15.11
C THR A 389 19.30 4.45 -14.12
N ILE A 390 19.87 5.62 -13.81
CA ILE A 390 19.27 6.61 -12.91
C ILE A 390 18.70 7.73 -13.76
N GLU A 391 17.41 8.02 -13.61
CA GLU A 391 16.67 9.09 -14.28
C GLU A 391 16.15 10.08 -13.23
N GLU A 392 16.53 11.35 -13.35
CA GLU A 392 16.07 12.43 -12.47
C GLU A 392 15.91 13.72 -13.29
N ALA A 393 14.80 14.44 -13.11
CA ALA A 393 14.55 15.75 -13.73
C ALA A 393 14.77 15.83 -15.27
N GLY A 394 14.63 14.69 -15.98
CA GLY A 394 14.83 14.60 -17.43
C GLY A 394 16.28 14.30 -17.86
N GLU A 395 17.20 14.16 -16.91
CA GLU A 395 18.55 13.65 -17.13
C GLU A 395 18.61 12.15 -16.85
N SER A 396 19.55 11.46 -17.50
CA SER A 396 19.76 10.02 -17.33
C SER A 396 21.25 9.67 -17.35
N MET A 397 21.64 8.74 -16.50
CA MET A 397 22.99 8.17 -16.45
C MET A 397 22.92 6.66 -16.25
N GLU A 398 23.93 5.95 -16.73
CA GLU A 398 24.10 4.52 -16.49
C GLU A 398 25.40 4.27 -15.73
N LEU A 399 25.28 3.56 -14.61
CA LEU A 399 26.38 3.31 -13.68
C LEU A 399 26.52 1.80 -13.38
N GLY A 400 27.68 1.40 -12.88
CA GLY A 400 27.85 0.06 -12.31
C GLY A 400 27.19 -0.03 -10.93
N TRP A 401 26.65 -1.19 -10.59
CA TRP A 401 26.24 -1.48 -9.21
C TRP A 401 26.67 -2.87 -8.79
N ALA A 402 26.83 -3.06 -7.48
CA ALA A 402 27.09 -4.36 -6.88
C ALA A 402 26.59 -4.38 -5.43
N ILE A 403 26.37 -5.58 -4.91
CA ILE A 403 26.32 -5.77 -3.46
C ILE A 403 27.75 -5.95 -2.96
N GLN A 404 28.23 -5.01 -2.15
CA GLN A 404 29.55 -5.08 -1.51
C GLN A 404 29.37 -5.30 -0.01
N GLY A 405 29.76 -6.47 0.47
CA GLY A 405 29.40 -6.90 1.82
C GLY A 405 27.88 -7.07 1.94
N GLU A 406 27.22 -6.17 2.67
CA GLU A 406 25.76 -6.18 2.87
C GLU A 406 25.11 -4.86 2.43
N ASN A 407 25.83 -4.03 1.67
CA ASN A 407 25.35 -2.75 1.19
C ASN A 407 25.18 -2.77 -0.34
N LEU A 408 24.23 -1.98 -0.82
CA LEU A 408 24.15 -1.65 -2.24
C LEU A 408 25.17 -0.54 -2.55
N PHE A 409 26.07 -0.81 -3.48
CA PHE A 409 27.05 0.14 -3.96
C PHE A 409 26.73 0.52 -5.41
N ILE A 410 26.73 1.83 -5.70
CA ILE A 410 26.63 2.38 -7.06
C ILE A 410 27.88 3.19 -7.33
N ASP A 411 28.60 2.77 -8.37
CA ASP A 411 29.93 3.24 -8.76
C ASP A 411 29.81 4.49 -9.64
N PHE A 412 30.09 5.67 -9.08
CA PHE A 412 30.10 6.93 -9.80
C PHE A 412 31.49 7.20 -10.41
N PRO A 413 31.59 7.96 -11.51
CA PRO A 413 32.88 8.28 -12.12
C PRO A 413 33.83 9.00 -11.15
N ASP A 414 35.14 8.79 -11.33
CA ASP A 414 36.21 9.43 -10.53
C ASP A 414 35.96 10.93 -10.31
N GLY A 415 35.79 11.34 -9.04
CA GLY A 415 35.56 12.72 -8.62
C GLY A 415 34.16 13.01 -8.08
N ASP A 416 33.21 12.10 -8.31
CA ASP A 416 31.89 12.10 -7.67
C ASP A 416 31.87 11.15 -6.46
N ASN A 417 30.92 11.33 -5.54
CA ASN A 417 30.78 10.43 -4.39
C ASN A 417 29.94 9.21 -4.77
N ASP A 418 30.52 8.02 -4.60
CA ASP A 418 29.78 6.76 -4.73
C ASP A 418 28.62 6.70 -3.74
N MET A 419 27.52 6.06 -4.16
CA MET A 419 26.42 5.76 -3.24
C MET A 419 26.66 4.42 -2.56
N ASN A 420 26.56 4.41 -1.24
CA ASN A 420 26.74 3.20 -0.43
C ASN A 420 25.59 3.03 0.56
N PHE A 421 24.52 2.37 0.11
CA PHE A 421 23.28 2.23 0.87
C PHE A 421 23.30 1.01 1.78
N LYS A 422 23.12 1.26 3.07
CA LYS A 422 22.77 0.26 4.07
C LYS A 422 21.24 0.17 4.14
N ILE A 423 20.67 -1.02 4.02
CA ILE A 423 19.23 -1.21 4.25
C ILE A 423 19.01 -1.42 5.74
N ILE A 424 18.20 -0.57 6.38
CA ILE A 424 17.94 -0.60 7.82
C ILE A 424 16.57 -1.18 8.19
N ALA A 425 15.63 -1.13 7.24
CA ALA A 425 14.34 -1.77 7.33
C ALA A 425 13.84 -2.03 5.91
N LYS A 426 13.14 -3.13 5.68
CA LYS A 426 12.50 -3.38 4.39
C LYS A 426 11.20 -4.16 4.53
N ASP A 427 10.33 -3.93 3.56
CA ASP A 427 9.22 -4.80 3.24
C ASP A 427 9.12 -5.00 1.72
N ARG A 428 7.98 -5.54 1.26
CA ARG A 428 7.73 -5.81 -0.17
C ARG A 428 7.71 -4.57 -1.06
N ASN A 429 7.36 -3.39 -0.53
CA ASN A 429 7.12 -2.17 -1.29
C ASN A 429 8.17 -1.09 -1.02
N LEU A 430 8.83 -1.13 0.14
CA LEU A 430 9.81 -0.14 0.58
C LEU A 430 11.09 -0.80 1.09
N LEU A 431 12.23 -0.26 0.67
CA LEU A 431 13.53 -0.51 1.28
C LEU A 431 14.02 0.81 1.89
N ILE A 432 14.08 0.91 3.21
CA ILE A 432 14.61 2.08 3.90
C ILE A 432 16.13 1.98 3.96
N THR A 433 16.78 3.05 3.51
CA THR A 433 18.22 3.17 3.36
C THR A 433 18.80 4.16 4.36
N GLU A 434 20.03 3.89 4.80
CA GLU A 434 20.95 4.86 5.39
C GLU A 434 22.17 4.96 4.45
N ASP A 435 22.56 6.17 4.06
CA ASP A 435 23.81 6.39 3.33
C ASP A 435 25.00 6.18 4.28
N SER A 436 25.82 5.18 3.99
CA SER A 436 26.99 4.85 4.81
C SER A 436 28.12 5.88 4.69
N THR A 437 28.08 6.75 3.68
CA THR A 437 29.05 7.83 3.47
C THR A 437 28.66 9.11 4.20
N VAL A 438 27.36 9.30 4.48
CA VAL A 438 26.83 10.50 5.15
C VAL A 438 25.93 10.13 6.31
N LYS A 439 26.44 10.39 7.53
CA LYS A 439 25.74 10.11 8.78
C LYS A 439 24.33 10.71 8.82
N ASN A 440 23.36 9.91 9.28
CA ASN A 440 21.95 10.26 9.45
C ASN A 440 21.26 10.73 8.15
N MET A 441 21.83 10.42 6.99
CA MET A 441 21.09 10.57 5.73
C MET A 441 20.31 9.29 5.47
N PHE A 442 19.00 9.40 5.60
CA PHE A 442 18.08 8.32 5.28
C PHE A 442 17.35 8.61 3.96
N GLY A 443 16.93 7.54 3.31
CA GLY A 443 16.13 7.57 2.11
C GLY A 443 15.37 6.27 1.95
N MET A 444 14.67 6.09 0.83
CA MET A 444 13.95 4.85 0.57
C MET A 444 13.88 4.53 -0.91
N PHE A 445 13.90 3.23 -1.23
CA PHE A 445 13.49 2.73 -2.53
C PHE A 445 12.03 2.28 -2.47
N ALA A 446 11.16 2.93 -3.25
CA ALA A 446 9.79 2.49 -3.45
C ALA A 446 9.67 1.67 -4.73
N SER A 447 8.92 0.56 -4.70
CA SER A 447 8.74 -0.33 -5.85
C SER A 447 7.68 0.16 -6.86
N ASN A 448 6.89 1.18 -6.50
CA ASN A 448 5.80 1.71 -7.31
C ASN A 448 5.87 3.24 -7.44
N GLU A 449 5.72 3.75 -8.66
CA GLU A 449 5.86 5.18 -8.96
C GLU A 449 4.76 6.04 -8.33
N ALA A 450 3.51 5.61 -8.46
CA ALA A 450 2.37 6.36 -7.93
C ALA A 450 2.47 6.46 -6.41
N PHE A 451 2.86 5.35 -5.77
CA PHE A 451 3.15 5.31 -4.35
C PHE A 451 4.27 6.27 -3.96
N ALA A 452 5.41 6.22 -4.65
CA ALA A 452 6.54 7.12 -4.39
C ALA A 452 6.16 8.61 -4.50
N ARG A 453 5.40 8.98 -5.54
CA ARG A 453 4.92 10.34 -5.76
C ARG A 453 3.96 10.81 -4.67
N ASP A 454 3.08 9.92 -4.22
CA ASP A 454 2.15 10.20 -3.14
C ASP A 454 2.88 10.38 -1.79
N LEU A 455 3.89 9.56 -1.49
CA LEU A 455 4.74 9.74 -0.29
C LEU A 455 5.39 11.13 -0.27
N ILE A 456 5.99 11.56 -1.39
CA ILE A 456 6.59 12.90 -1.53
C ILE A 456 5.54 14.00 -1.38
N THR A 457 4.36 13.82 -1.98
CA THR A 457 3.28 14.80 -1.89
C THR A 457 2.83 14.98 -0.44
N LYS A 458 2.65 13.87 0.30
CA LYS A 458 2.27 13.89 1.72
C LYS A 458 3.36 14.49 2.61
N TRP A 459 4.62 14.14 2.38
CA TRP A 459 5.76 14.73 3.08
C TRP A 459 5.86 16.25 2.84
N LYS A 460 5.70 16.74 1.62
CA LYS A 460 5.69 18.19 1.35
C LYS A 460 4.46 18.90 1.91
N THR A 461 3.34 18.20 2.02
CA THR A 461 2.10 18.78 2.54
C THR A 461 2.13 18.90 4.06
N SER A 462 2.86 18.03 4.76
CA SER A 462 3.03 18.14 6.21
C SER A 462 3.89 19.31 6.65
N SER A 463 4.64 19.93 5.74
CA SER A 463 5.50 21.08 6.01
C SER A 463 4.75 22.43 5.91
N LYS A 464 3.45 22.41 5.67
CA LYS A 464 2.59 23.60 5.50
C LYS A 464 1.46 23.57 6.51
#